data_AF-A0A8C1XUK2-F1
#
_entry.id   AF-A0A8C1XUK2-F1
#
_cell.length_a   1.000
_cell.length_b   1.000
_cell.length_c   1.000
_cell.angle_alpha   90.00
_cell.angle_beta   90.00
_cell.angle_gamma   90.00
#
_symmetry.space_group_name_H-M   'P 1'
#
loop_
_entity.id
_entity.type
_entity.pdbx_description
1 polymer ?
#
loop_
_entity_poly.entity_id
_entity_poly.type
_entity_poly.pdbx_seq_one_letter_code
_entity_poly.pdbx_strand_id
1 'polypeptide(L)'
;MGGSESTESTVQAKPPSQEFDKEWRDTPWEKKELLEENLRELKLGDSNVKYIRILLAGEVGAGKSSFINSINSVFQGRITTEALADSGFGRSFTKTYRTYYIRNGQSVLPFVFNDIMGLESEESQGVHPEDIAKSLEGLLKEGHNFNPAVSDKNVDYRSETRPEDLTYCLVYVIAADKVSMMNEEVFKKIRYIRENASSLGE
;
A
#
# COMPACT_ATOMS: atom_id res chain seq x y z
N MET A 1 24.59 63.80 29.40
CA MET A 1 25.36 62.65 28.88
C MET A 1 24.96 61.44 29.71
N GLY A 2 24.27 60.49 29.11
CA GLY A 2 23.73 59.30 29.77
C GLY A 2 23.11 58.41 28.72
N GLY A 3 23.96 57.70 27.98
CA GLY A 3 23.54 56.68 27.02
C GLY A 3 23.40 55.36 27.76
N SER A 4 22.18 54.83 27.82
CA SER A 4 21.89 53.47 28.27
C SER A 4 21.88 52.56 27.05
N GLU A 5 22.95 51.79 26.86
CA GLU A 5 22.99 50.68 25.91
C GLU A 5 22.14 49.53 26.44
N SER A 6 21.16 49.13 25.64
CA SER A 6 20.30 47.97 25.90
C SER A 6 20.92 46.79 25.16
N THR A 7 21.47 45.81 25.87
CA THR A 7 22.01 44.60 25.26
C THR A 7 20.87 43.68 24.82
N GLU A 8 20.69 43.52 23.51
CA GLU A 8 19.84 42.47 22.93
C GLU A 8 20.42 41.09 23.25
N SER A 9 19.68 40.33 24.06
CA SER A 9 19.93 38.91 24.30
C SER A 9 19.41 38.11 23.11
N THR A 10 20.27 37.81 22.15
CA THR A 10 19.98 36.89 21.05
C THR A 10 19.86 35.47 21.61
N VAL A 11 18.63 35.00 21.84
CA VAL A 11 18.37 33.59 22.16
C VAL A 11 18.63 32.78 20.90
N GLN A 12 19.82 32.19 20.79
CA GLN A 12 20.10 31.18 19.77
C GLN A 12 19.17 29.99 20.00
N ALA A 13 18.25 29.74 19.07
CA ALA A 13 17.45 28.53 19.06
C ALA A 13 18.39 27.32 18.95
N LYS A 14 18.31 26.40 19.93
CA LYS A 14 19.04 25.14 19.85
C LYS A 14 18.67 24.44 18.54
N PRO A 15 19.65 23.89 17.79
CA PRO A 15 19.33 23.07 16.63
C PRO A 15 18.41 21.93 17.09
N PRO A 16 17.40 21.56 16.28
CA PRO A 16 16.56 20.41 16.59
C PRO A 16 17.48 19.22 16.84
N SER A 17 17.26 18.52 17.97
CA SER A 17 18.00 17.31 18.28
C SER A 17 17.85 16.35 17.12
N GLN A 18 18.97 15.79 16.64
CA GLN A 18 18.96 14.78 15.60
C GLN A 18 18.06 13.64 16.07
N GLU A 19 16.96 13.39 15.36
CA GLU A 19 15.88 12.51 15.81
C GLU A 19 16.37 11.06 15.96
N PHE A 20 17.46 10.71 15.26
CA PHE A 20 18.17 9.44 15.40
C PHE A 20 19.69 9.63 15.22
N ASP A 21 20.48 9.08 16.15
CA ASP A 21 21.96 9.08 16.09
C ASP A 21 22.51 8.12 15.01
N LYS A 22 21.70 7.13 14.61
CA LYS A 22 22.01 6.14 13.58
C LYS A 22 20.74 5.84 12.79
N GLU A 23 20.90 5.51 11.51
CA GLU A 23 19.78 5.10 10.66
C GLU A 23 19.02 3.91 11.28
N TRP A 24 17.69 3.95 11.23
CA TRP A 24 16.81 2.89 11.73
C TRP A 24 17.07 1.53 11.05
N ARG A 25 17.58 1.55 9.81
CA ARG A 25 18.01 0.36 9.06
C ARG A 25 19.12 0.72 8.10
N ASP A 26 20.26 0.04 8.22
CA ASP A 26 21.29 0.04 7.20
C ASP A 26 20.74 -0.62 5.93
N THR A 27 20.56 0.17 4.88
CA THR A 27 20.05 -0.29 3.59
C THR A 27 21.15 -0.08 2.56
N PRO A 28 21.88 -1.13 2.16
CA PRO A 28 22.95 -0.99 1.18
C PRO A 28 22.35 -0.68 -0.19
N TRP A 29 22.30 0.61 -0.52
CA TRP A 29 21.77 1.12 -1.79
C TRP A 29 22.69 0.86 -2.99
N GLU A 30 23.88 0.29 -2.76
CA GLU A 30 24.92 0.02 -3.76
C GLU A 30 24.45 -0.88 -4.93
N LYS A 31 23.32 -1.57 -4.78
CA LYS A 31 22.74 -2.46 -5.80
C LYS A 31 21.41 -1.97 -6.35
N LYS A 32 21.07 -0.69 -6.15
CA LYS A 32 19.77 -0.14 -6.60
C LYS A 32 19.57 -0.28 -8.10
N GLU A 33 20.55 0.12 -8.90
CA GLU A 33 20.47 0.06 -10.38
C GLU A 33 20.29 -1.38 -10.85
N LEU A 34 21.05 -2.31 -10.27
CA LEU A 34 20.95 -3.74 -10.56
C LEU A 34 19.58 -4.32 -10.16
N LEU A 35 19.04 -3.93 -9.01
CA LEU A 35 17.70 -4.34 -8.58
C LEU A 35 16.63 -3.83 -9.53
N GLU A 36 16.73 -2.57 -9.95
CA GLU A 36 15.81 -1.96 -10.90
C GLU A 36 15.87 -2.65 -12.27
N GLU A 37 17.08 -2.94 -12.78
CA GLU A 37 17.31 -3.68 -14.02
C GLU A 37 16.70 -5.09 -13.95
N ASN A 38 16.96 -5.83 -12.87
CA ASN A 38 16.38 -7.16 -12.67
C ASN A 38 14.83 -7.14 -12.66
N LEU A 39 14.21 -6.11 -12.09
CA LEU A 39 12.76 -5.96 -12.09
C LEU A 39 12.21 -5.59 -13.47
N ARG A 40 12.97 -4.80 -14.26
CA ARG A 40 12.61 -4.44 -15.63
C ARG A 40 12.71 -5.64 -16.58
N GLU A 41 13.67 -6.53 -16.35
CA GLU A 41 13.93 -7.72 -17.17
C GLU A 41 13.26 -8.99 -16.66
N LEU A 42 12.50 -8.89 -15.56
CA LEU A 42 11.80 -10.02 -14.96
C LEU A 42 10.95 -10.77 -16.00
N LYS A 43 11.07 -12.10 -16.00
CA LYS A 43 10.26 -13.00 -16.84
C LYS A 43 9.57 -14.02 -15.95
N LEU A 44 8.30 -14.25 -16.22
CA LEU A 44 7.51 -15.25 -15.51
C LEU A 44 7.76 -16.63 -16.12
N GLY A 45 7.94 -17.63 -15.27
CA GLY A 45 8.19 -19.00 -15.71
C GLY A 45 6.96 -19.75 -16.19
N ASP A 46 5.77 -19.35 -15.74
CA ASP A 46 4.48 -19.95 -16.13
C ASP A 46 3.80 -19.09 -17.20
N SER A 47 3.53 -19.67 -18.38
CA SER A 47 2.86 -18.98 -19.48
C SER A 47 1.38 -18.67 -19.21
N ASN A 48 0.78 -19.28 -18.19
CA ASN A 48 -0.60 -18.99 -17.76
C ASN A 48 -0.69 -17.79 -16.82
N VAL A 49 0.45 -17.24 -16.38
CA VAL A 49 0.52 -16.10 -15.46
C VAL A 49 1.10 -14.91 -16.21
N LYS A 50 0.24 -13.93 -16.50
CA LYS A 50 0.66 -12.71 -17.20
C LYS A 50 1.30 -11.67 -16.27
N TYR A 51 0.83 -11.60 -15.03
CA TYR A 51 1.29 -10.65 -14.03
C TYR A 51 1.36 -11.29 -12.65
N ILE A 52 2.42 -10.98 -11.89
CA ILE A 52 2.45 -11.22 -10.45
C ILE A 52 1.60 -10.14 -9.79
N ARG A 53 0.47 -10.54 -9.19
CA ARG A 53 -0.41 -9.63 -8.46
C ARG A 53 0.05 -9.46 -7.02
N ILE A 54 0.26 -8.22 -6.62
CA ILE A 54 0.71 -7.82 -5.28
C ILE A 54 -0.41 -7.01 -4.62
N LEU A 55 -1.04 -7.57 -3.59
CA LEU A 55 -2.13 -6.92 -2.88
C LEU A 55 -1.59 -6.04 -1.74
N LEU A 56 -2.00 -4.78 -1.69
CA LEU A 56 -1.68 -3.88 -0.60
C LEU A 56 -2.83 -3.82 0.42
N ALA A 57 -2.59 -4.25 1.65
CA ALA A 57 -3.54 -4.17 2.75
C ALA A 57 -3.02 -3.23 3.85
N GLY A 58 -3.92 -2.59 4.59
CA GLY A 58 -3.55 -1.63 5.63
C GLY A 58 -4.65 -0.64 5.93
N GLU A 59 -4.53 0.08 7.03
CA GLU A 59 -5.53 1.04 7.48
C GLU A 59 -5.81 2.16 6.47
N VAL A 60 -6.95 2.80 6.65
CA VAL A 60 -7.24 4.06 5.96
C VAL A 60 -6.15 5.08 6.29
N GLY A 61 -5.64 5.75 5.24
CA GLY A 61 -4.57 6.72 5.39
C GLY A 61 -3.17 6.13 5.61
N ALA A 62 -2.99 4.81 5.59
CA ALA A 62 -1.66 4.20 5.74
C ALA A 62 -0.69 4.47 4.58
N GLY A 63 -1.17 5.03 3.46
CA GLY A 63 -0.34 5.40 2.32
C GLY A 63 -0.23 4.32 1.23
N LYS A 64 -1.15 3.36 1.16
CA LYS A 64 -1.19 2.29 0.13
C LYS A 64 -1.14 2.85 -1.29
N SER A 65 -2.08 3.72 -1.65
CA SER A 65 -2.15 4.33 -2.99
C SER A 65 -0.92 5.21 -3.27
N SER A 66 -0.42 5.93 -2.27
CA SER A 66 0.83 6.70 -2.38
C SER A 66 2.05 5.81 -2.65
N PHE A 67 2.13 4.63 -2.01
CA PHE A 67 3.18 3.66 -2.24
C PHE A 67 3.20 3.17 -3.70
N ILE A 68 2.03 2.90 -4.28
CA ILE A 68 1.90 2.55 -5.71
C ILE A 68 2.41 3.68 -6.61
N ASN A 69 2.01 4.93 -6.33
CA ASN A 69 2.49 6.09 -7.09
C ASN A 69 4.01 6.25 -7.02
N SER A 70 4.62 5.99 -5.86
CA SER A 70 6.08 6.03 -5.70
C SER A 70 6.76 4.99 -6.59
N ILE A 71 6.27 3.75 -6.58
CA ILE A 71 6.79 2.67 -7.44
C ILE A 71 6.66 3.03 -8.91
N ASN A 72 5.47 3.45 -9.33
CA ASN A 72 5.21 3.81 -10.72
C ASN A 72 6.08 5.00 -11.16
N SER A 73 6.35 5.95 -10.26
CA SER A 73 7.23 7.09 -10.55
C SER A 73 8.69 6.68 -10.79
N VAL A 74 9.19 5.69 -10.03
CA VAL A 74 10.54 5.12 -10.25
C VAL A 74 10.64 4.51 -11.64
N PHE A 75 9.70 3.64 -12.01
CA PHE A 75 9.80 2.92 -13.28
C PHE A 75 9.51 3.79 -14.52
N GLN A 76 8.71 4.86 -14.37
CA GLN A 76 8.43 5.82 -15.43
C GLN A 76 9.43 6.99 -15.52
N GLY A 77 10.27 7.20 -14.50
CA GLY A 77 11.23 8.33 -14.46
C GLY A 77 10.56 9.71 -14.33
N ARG A 78 9.31 9.77 -13.87
CA ARG A 78 8.54 11.02 -13.67
C ARG A 78 7.53 10.83 -12.55
N ILE A 79 7.07 11.92 -11.95
CA ILE A 79 6.01 11.87 -10.93
C ILE A 79 4.71 11.35 -11.56
N THR A 80 4.07 10.39 -10.89
CA THR A 80 2.77 9.82 -11.28
C THR A 80 1.74 9.96 -10.16
N THR A 81 0.48 10.20 -10.51
CA THR A 81 -0.66 10.33 -9.58
C THR A 81 -1.84 9.44 -9.99
N GLU A 82 -1.53 8.29 -10.61
CA GLU A 82 -2.54 7.38 -11.16
C GLU A 82 -3.38 6.72 -10.06
N ALA A 83 -2.74 6.37 -8.93
CA ALA A 83 -3.43 5.89 -7.74
C ALA A 83 -3.90 7.09 -6.92
N LEU A 84 -5.21 7.32 -6.89
CA LEU A 84 -5.76 8.44 -6.13
C LEU A 84 -5.55 8.20 -4.63
N ALA A 85 -4.71 9.03 -4.02
CA ALA A 85 -4.42 9.02 -2.60
C ALA A 85 -4.99 10.30 -1.98
N ASP A 86 -5.80 10.15 -0.93
CA ASP A 86 -6.27 11.27 -0.12
C ASP A 86 -5.97 10.99 1.36
N SER A 87 -5.49 12.03 2.06
CA SER A 87 -5.18 12.02 3.49
C SER A 87 -6.27 12.69 4.33
N GLY A 88 -7.39 13.09 3.71
CA GLY A 88 -8.53 13.73 4.36
C GLY A 88 -9.08 12.93 5.55
N PHE A 89 -9.34 13.63 6.65
CA PHE A 89 -9.94 13.07 7.85
C PHE A 89 -11.30 12.42 7.54
N GLY A 90 -11.41 11.11 7.79
CA GLY A 90 -12.68 10.50 8.21
C GLY A 90 -13.16 9.24 7.49
N ARG A 91 -12.78 8.96 6.22
CA ARG A 91 -13.24 7.76 5.47
C ARG A 91 -12.25 7.31 4.38
N SER A 92 -12.26 6.02 4.03
CA SER A 92 -11.42 5.50 2.94
C SER A 92 -11.71 6.18 1.59
N PHE A 93 -10.66 6.68 0.93
CA PHE A 93 -10.74 7.26 -0.40
C PHE A 93 -10.91 6.18 -1.48
N THR A 94 -10.12 5.11 -1.40
CA THR A 94 -10.29 3.92 -2.22
C THR A 94 -11.56 3.20 -1.76
N LYS A 95 -12.54 3.07 -2.66
CA LYS A 95 -13.82 2.39 -2.40
C LYS A 95 -14.00 1.12 -3.23
N THR A 96 -13.11 0.88 -4.18
CA THR A 96 -13.21 -0.23 -5.13
C THR A 96 -11.90 -0.99 -5.23
N TYR A 97 -11.94 -2.29 -5.50
CA TYR A 97 -10.77 -3.08 -5.86
C TYR A 97 -10.21 -2.59 -7.20
N ARG A 98 -8.94 -2.17 -7.23
CA ARG A 98 -8.29 -1.61 -8.43
C ARG A 98 -6.94 -2.23 -8.72
N THR A 99 -6.69 -2.54 -9.99
CA THR A 99 -5.39 -3.00 -10.47
C THR A 99 -4.59 -1.85 -11.08
N TYR A 100 -3.38 -1.62 -10.55
CA TYR A 100 -2.42 -0.65 -11.07
C TYR A 100 -1.29 -1.37 -11.80
N TYR A 101 -1.18 -1.06 -13.08
CA TYR A 101 -0.17 -1.60 -13.97
C TYR A 101 1.09 -0.74 -13.93
N ILE A 102 2.20 -1.31 -13.45
CA ILE A 102 3.47 -0.58 -13.38
C ILE A 102 4.07 -0.50 -14.77
N ARG A 103 4.32 0.72 -15.24
CA ARG A 103 4.79 0.97 -16.60
C ARG A 103 6.30 1.18 -16.65
N ASN A 104 6.90 0.64 -17.70
CA ASN A 104 8.25 0.93 -18.17
C ASN A 104 8.13 1.52 -19.58
N GLY A 105 8.02 2.85 -19.67
CA GLY A 105 7.70 3.53 -20.92
C GLY A 105 6.31 3.14 -21.45
N GLN A 106 6.24 2.57 -22.64
CA GLN A 106 5.00 2.08 -23.26
C GLN A 106 4.66 0.64 -22.84
N SER A 107 5.60 -0.08 -22.23
CA SER A 107 5.44 -1.47 -21.80
C SER A 107 4.96 -1.56 -20.36
N VAL A 108 4.34 -2.67 -20.00
CA VAL A 108 3.91 -2.97 -18.63
C VAL A 108 4.83 -4.04 -18.06
N LEU A 109 5.30 -3.84 -16.82
CA LEU A 109 6.11 -4.83 -16.11
C LEU A 109 5.28 -6.06 -15.73
N PRO A 110 5.90 -7.23 -15.55
CA PRO A 110 5.19 -8.48 -15.24
C PRO A 110 4.70 -8.56 -13.78
N PHE A 111 4.46 -7.42 -13.14
CA PHE A 111 3.86 -7.33 -11.82
C PHE A 111 2.93 -6.12 -11.75
N VAL A 112 1.86 -6.28 -10.97
CA VAL A 112 0.82 -5.28 -10.79
C VAL A 112 0.48 -5.16 -9.31
N PHE A 113 0.02 -3.98 -8.92
CA PHE A 113 -0.43 -3.73 -7.55
C PHE A 113 -1.94 -3.66 -7.48
N ASN A 114 -2.52 -4.40 -6.55
CA ASN A 114 -3.93 -4.30 -6.23
C ASN A 114 -4.11 -3.41 -5.01
N ASP A 115 -4.85 -2.32 -5.20
CA ASP A 115 -5.24 -1.40 -4.13
C ASP A 115 -6.68 -1.67 -3.71
N ILE A 116 -6.92 -1.59 -2.42
CA ILE A 116 -8.22 -1.84 -1.80
C ILE A 116 -8.59 -0.73 -0.83
N MET A 117 -9.86 -0.72 -0.44
CA MET A 117 -10.33 0.10 0.67
C MET A 117 -9.51 -0.20 1.93
N GLY A 118 -9.25 0.83 2.74
CA GLY A 118 -8.49 0.65 3.97
C GLY A 118 -9.21 -0.18 5.02
N LEU A 119 -8.44 -0.78 5.93
CA LEU A 119 -8.97 -1.38 7.14
C LEU A 119 -9.43 -0.29 8.09
N GLU A 120 -10.57 -0.51 8.74
CA GLU A 120 -11.12 0.34 9.79
C GLU A 120 -11.52 -0.54 10.98
N SER A 121 -11.65 0.03 12.17
CA SER A 121 -11.94 -0.72 13.41
C SER A 121 -13.39 -1.23 13.46
N GLU A 122 -14.34 -0.46 12.93
CA GLU A 122 -15.75 -0.87 12.90
C GLU A 122 -15.96 -1.99 11.87
N GLU A 123 -16.83 -2.95 12.19
CA GLU A 123 -17.12 -4.08 11.29
C GLU A 123 -17.91 -3.65 10.04
N SER A 124 -18.73 -2.60 10.18
CA SER A 124 -19.49 -1.98 9.09
C SER A 124 -18.71 -0.96 8.27
N GLN A 125 -17.42 -0.74 8.57
CA GLN A 125 -16.56 0.21 7.87
C GLN A 125 -15.26 -0.45 7.39
N GLY A 126 -14.62 0.18 6.42
CA GLY A 126 -13.46 -0.40 5.75
C GLY A 126 -13.79 -1.60 4.87
N VAL A 127 -12.73 -2.20 4.34
CA VAL A 127 -12.83 -3.47 3.61
C VAL A 127 -13.17 -4.62 4.57
N HIS A 128 -14.07 -5.52 4.13
CA HIS A 128 -14.39 -6.72 4.89
C HIS A 128 -13.27 -7.77 4.75
N PRO A 129 -12.84 -8.46 5.83
CA PRO A 129 -11.77 -9.46 5.73
C PRO A 129 -12.03 -10.59 4.73
N GLU A 130 -13.29 -10.97 4.54
CA GLU A 130 -13.70 -11.96 3.52
C GLU A 130 -13.43 -11.48 2.09
N ASP A 131 -13.62 -10.19 1.79
CA ASP A 131 -13.30 -9.66 0.46
C ASP A 131 -11.80 -9.71 0.19
N ILE A 132 -10.99 -9.49 1.24
CA ILE A 132 -9.54 -9.64 1.15
C ILE A 132 -9.18 -11.10 0.91
N ALA A 133 -9.75 -12.05 1.67
CA ALA A 133 -9.53 -13.49 1.44
C ALA A 133 -9.88 -13.90 0.00
N LYS A 134 -11.05 -13.48 -0.51
CA LYS A 134 -11.46 -13.70 -1.91
C LYS A 134 -10.52 -13.04 -2.91
N SER A 135 -9.94 -11.89 -2.60
CA SER A 135 -8.92 -11.27 -3.45
C SER A 135 -7.61 -12.05 -3.47
N LEU A 136 -7.25 -12.73 -2.37
CA LEU A 136 -6.09 -13.62 -2.34
C LEU A 136 -6.29 -14.82 -3.27
N GLU A 137 -7.48 -15.40 -3.24
CA GLU A 137 -7.94 -16.50 -4.11
C GLU A 137 -8.18 -16.07 -5.58
N GLY A 138 -7.99 -14.79 -5.91
CA GLY A 138 -8.24 -14.27 -7.25
C GLY A 138 -9.71 -14.24 -7.67
N LEU A 139 -10.64 -14.31 -6.71
CA LEU A 139 -12.08 -14.31 -6.95
C LEU A 139 -12.67 -12.90 -7.02
N LEU A 140 -11.94 -11.87 -6.59
CA LEU A 140 -12.43 -10.49 -6.63
C LEU A 140 -12.32 -9.90 -8.04
N LYS A 141 -13.41 -9.28 -8.54
CA LYS A 141 -13.41 -8.62 -9.86
C LYS A 141 -12.89 -7.19 -9.78
N GLU A 142 -12.26 -6.72 -10.86
CA GLU A 142 -11.87 -5.31 -11.04
C GLU A 142 -13.10 -4.41 -10.87
N GLY A 143 -12.97 -3.36 -10.06
CA GLY A 143 -14.06 -2.43 -9.78
C GLY A 143 -15.05 -2.90 -8.70
N HIS A 144 -14.85 -4.07 -8.08
CA HIS A 144 -15.67 -4.52 -6.95
C HIS A 144 -15.80 -3.43 -5.90
N ASN A 145 -17.03 -3.10 -5.50
CA ASN A 145 -17.32 -2.04 -4.55
C ASN A 145 -17.40 -2.59 -3.13
N PHE A 146 -16.55 -2.08 -2.24
CA PHE A 146 -16.51 -2.53 -0.84
C PHE A 146 -17.63 -1.95 0.01
N ASN A 147 -18.43 -1.01 -0.52
CA ASN A 147 -19.57 -0.45 0.21
C ASN A 147 -20.77 -1.43 0.18
N PRO A 148 -21.16 -2.03 1.33
CA PRO A 148 -22.25 -2.99 1.40
C PRO A 148 -23.62 -2.40 1.07
N ALA A 149 -23.80 -1.07 1.12
CA ALA A 149 -25.04 -0.42 0.74
C ALA A 149 -25.25 -0.36 -0.79
N VAL A 150 -24.21 -0.65 -1.58
CA VAL A 150 -24.21 -0.55 -3.04
C VAL A 150 -23.83 -1.88 -3.69
N SER A 151 -23.09 -2.75 -2.99
CA SER A 151 -22.65 -4.03 -3.55
C SER A 151 -23.74 -5.10 -3.48
N ASP A 152 -24.09 -5.64 -4.65
CA ASP A 152 -24.95 -6.81 -4.75
C ASP A 152 -24.09 -8.05 -4.50
N LYS A 153 -24.17 -8.62 -3.28
CA LYS A 153 -23.22 -9.61 -2.73
C LYS A 153 -22.95 -10.84 -3.61
N ASN A 154 -23.80 -11.12 -4.59
CA ASN A 154 -23.71 -12.29 -5.48
C ASN A 154 -23.14 -12.00 -6.88
N VAL A 155 -22.94 -10.74 -7.29
CA VAL A 155 -22.63 -10.40 -8.70
C VAL A 155 -21.14 -10.07 -8.93
N ASP A 156 -20.41 -9.68 -7.89
CA ASP A 156 -19.05 -9.11 -8.05
C ASP A 156 -17.89 -10.10 -7.85
N TYR A 157 -18.16 -11.36 -7.50
CA TYR A 157 -17.12 -12.39 -7.42
C TYR A 157 -17.08 -13.26 -8.67
N ARG A 158 -15.90 -13.77 -8.99
CA ARG A 158 -15.72 -14.83 -9.97
C ARG A 158 -16.19 -16.15 -9.38
N SER A 159 -16.67 -17.05 -10.24
CA SER A 159 -17.08 -18.40 -9.84
C SER A 159 -15.90 -19.35 -9.65
N GLU A 160 -14.77 -19.06 -10.31
CA GLU A 160 -13.59 -19.91 -10.35
C GLU A 160 -12.31 -19.07 -10.30
N THR A 161 -11.32 -19.60 -9.60
CA THR A 161 -9.97 -19.05 -9.52
C THR A 161 -9.18 -19.37 -10.78
N ARG A 162 -8.36 -18.42 -11.24
CA ARG A 162 -7.41 -18.60 -12.33
C ARG A 162 -6.01 -18.25 -11.87
N PRO A 163 -4.96 -18.95 -12.36
CA PRO A 163 -3.57 -18.60 -12.02
C PRO A 163 -3.24 -17.12 -12.24
N GLU A 164 -3.70 -16.54 -13.36
CA GLU A 164 -3.50 -15.12 -13.68
C GLU A 164 -4.18 -14.13 -12.72
N ASP A 165 -5.17 -14.57 -11.96
CA ASP A 165 -5.95 -13.74 -11.04
C ASP A 165 -5.52 -13.92 -9.57
N LEU A 166 -4.71 -14.93 -9.25
CA LEU A 166 -4.19 -15.18 -7.90
C LEU A 166 -3.34 -14.02 -7.39
N THR A 167 -3.48 -13.71 -6.10
CA THR A 167 -2.52 -12.83 -5.42
C THR A 167 -1.30 -13.64 -4.99
N TYR A 168 -0.14 -13.26 -5.50
CA TYR A 168 1.12 -13.94 -5.19
C TYR A 168 1.87 -13.32 -4.00
N CYS A 169 1.57 -12.06 -3.69
CA CYS A 169 2.21 -11.35 -2.59
C CYS A 169 1.20 -10.46 -1.87
N LEU A 170 1.13 -10.59 -0.55
CA LEU A 170 0.39 -9.69 0.31
C LEU A 170 1.38 -8.78 1.05
N VAL A 171 1.19 -7.47 0.91
CA VAL A 171 2.00 -6.45 1.58
C VAL A 171 1.13 -5.66 2.53
N TYR A 172 1.51 -5.64 3.81
CA TYR A 172 0.87 -4.79 4.81
C TYR A 172 1.56 -3.43 4.88
N VAL A 173 0.80 -2.37 4.68
CA VAL A 173 1.24 -0.98 4.82
C VAL A 173 0.71 -0.44 6.14
N ILE A 174 1.63 -0.01 7.01
CA ILE A 174 1.32 0.47 8.36
C ILE A 174 1.93 1.86 8.52
N ALA A 175 1.10 2.82 8.97
CA ALA A 175 1.53 4.17 9.27
C ALA A 175 2.38 4.18 10.57
N ALA A 176 3.66 4.51 10.46
CA ALA A 176 4.58 4.47 11.60
C ALA A 176 4.22 5.46 12.72
N ASP A 177 3.64 6.61 12.37
CA ASP A 177 3.15 7.63 13.30
C ASP A 177 1.87 7.21 14.05
N LYS A 178 1.16 6.18 13.54
CA LYS A 178 -0.11 5.71 14.10
C LYS A 178 -0.06 4.28 14.62
N VAL A 179 1.05 3.55 14.42
CA VAL A 179 1.15 2.13 14.78
C VAL A 179 0.85 1.86 16.25
N SER A 180 1.25 2.76 17.16
CA SER A 180 0.98 2.66 18.60
C SER A 180 -0.47 2.97 18.98
N MET A 181 -1.23 3.59 18.07
CA MET A 181 -2.64 3.98 18.23
C MET A 181 -3.59 3.09 17.42
N MET A 182 -3.05 2.08 16.71
CA MET A 182 -3.86 1.15 15.93
C MET A 182 -4.83 0.41 16.84
N ASN A 183 -6.07 0.26 16.37
CA ASN A 183 -7.09 -0.44 17.10
C ASN A 183 -6.84 -1.95 17.08
N GLU A 184 -7.02 -2.63 18.22
CA GLU A 184 -6.91 -4.09 18.34
C GLU A 184 -7.78 -4.84 17.32
N GLU A 185 -8.96 -4.30 16.96
CA GLU A 185 -9.81 -4.88 15.92
C GLU A 185 -9.14 -4.90 14.54
N VAL A 186 -8.33 -3.88 14.21
CA VAL A 186 -7.54 -3.89 12.97
C VAL A 186 -6.47 -4.97 13.03
N PHE A 187 -5.80 -5.16 14.17
CA PHE A 187 -4.84 -6.25 14.36
C PHE A 187 -5.49 -7.63 14.23
N LYS A 188 -6.71 -7.80 14.74
CA LYS A 188 -7.50 -9.04 14.54
C LYS A 188 -7.80 -9.28 13.07
N LYS A 189 -8.23 -8.25 12.32
CA LYS A 189 -8.44 -8.35 10.87
C LYS A 189 -7.15 -8.74 10.14
N ILE A 190 -6.01 -8.11 10.45
CA ILE A 190 -4.69 -8.46 9.89
C ILE A 190 -4.32 -9.91 10.19
N ARG A 191 -4.54 -10.38 11.43
CA ARG A 191 -4.26 -11.76 11.81
C ARG A 191 -5.11 -12.75 11.01
N TYR A 192 -6.41 -12.50 10.91
CA TYR A 192 -7.34 -13.32 10.13
C TYR A 192 -6.91 -13.42 8.66
N ILE A 193 -6.59 -12.28 8.03
CA ILE A 193 -6.14 -12.26 6.63
C ILE A 193 -4.83 -13.05 6.48
N ARG A 194 -3.89 -12.89 7.40
CA ARG A 194 -2.62 -13.63 7.38
C ARG A 194 -2.84 -15.14 7.48
N GLU A 195 -3.75 -15.60 8.34
CA GLU A 195 -4.08 -17.02 8.48
C GLU A 195 -4.67 -17.60 7.19
N ASN A 196 -5.60 -16.87 6.54
CA ASN A 196 -6.14 -17.26 5.22
C ASN A 196 -5.04 -17.28 4.14
N ALA A 197 -4.17 -16.28 4.12
CA ALA A 197 -3.04 -16.25 3.17
C ALA A 197 -2.10 -17.44 3.37
N SER A 198 -1.84 -17.85 4.61
CA SER A 198 -1.02 -19.02 4.91
C SER A 198 -1.65 -20.31 4.40
N SER A 199 -2.97 -20.51 4.56
CA SER A 199 -3.64 -21.71 4.06
C SER A 199 -3.70 -21.81 2.53
N LEU A 200 -3.49 -20.71 1.80
CA LEU A 200 -3.44 -20.72 0.32
C LEU A 200 -2.06 -21.04 -0.24
N GLY A 201 -1.01 -20.93 0.58
CA GLY A 201 0.37 -21.19 0.19
C GLY A 201 0.87 -22.61 0.51
N GLU A 202 0.04 -23.42 1.17
CA GLU A 202 0.24 -24.84 1.44
C GLU A 202 -0.31 -25.72 0.30
#